data_AF-A0A399XN30-F1
#
_entry.id   AF-A0A399XN30-F1
#
_cell.length_a   1.000
_cell.length_b   1.000
_cell.length_c   1.000
_cell.angle_alpha   90.00
_cell.angle_beta   90.00
_cell.angle_gamma   90.00
#
_symmetry.space_group_name_H-M   'P 1'
#
loop_
_entity.id
_entity.type
_entity.pdbx_description
1 polymer ?
#
loop_
_entity_poly.entity_id
_entity_poly.type
_entity_poly.pdbx_seq_one_letter_code
_entity_poly.pdbx_strand_id
1 'polypeptide(L)'
;MSALLAKLTPLALGAAVSPVMLAATILILSGRERPLRRGVLFALGATLVISAIGVFALFAMGAAAGNAGEAGGQTTRSRTDSIDVAFGVLLIALGGRQVTRILRGRSQPDVIDDDDAEASVPEHGSPAVKYFAGGAAAMLMNFSTIVIYIPGMRIVAESVYTGAEQVVGFLFMTLVAMTLVFVPICLYAVAPSAASRVLEPVGRWTKDHSKEIGAVILFVVGVYLIFKGMRAH
;
A
#
# COMPACT_ATOMS: atom_id res chain seq x y z
N MET A 1 -11.72 -5.01 20.34
CA MET A 1 -10.96 -4.06 19.51
C MET A 1 -9.43 -4.24 19.59
N SER A 2 -8.81 -4.18 20.77
CA SER A 2 -7.34 -4.26 20.93
C SER A 2 -6.69 -5.49 20.27
N ALA A 3 -7.29 -6.68 20.42
CA ALA A 3 -6.81 -7.91 19.80
C ALA A 3 -6.87 -7.88 18.26
N LEU A 4 -7.85 -7.20 17.67
CA LEU A 4 -7.92 -6.99 16.22
C LEU A 4 -6.77 -6.08 15.76
N LEU A 5 -6.62 -4.92 16.41
CA LEU A 5 -5.56 -3.97 16.07
C LEU A 5 -4.16 -4.58 16.20
N ALA A 6 -3.92 -5.40 17.23
CA ALA A 6 -2.66 -6.12 17.39
C ALA A 6 -2.38 -7.11 16.24
N LYS A 7 -3.42 -7.79 15.73
CA LYS A 7 -3.30 -8.67 14.54
C LYS A 7 -3.05 -7.89 13.26
N LEU A 8 -3.63 -6.68 13.15
CA LEU A 8 -3.48 -5.81 11.98
C LEU A 8 -2.15 -5.09 11.96
N THR A 9 -1.57 -4.76 13.12
CA THR A 9 -0.34 -3.96 13.24
C THR A 9 0.81 -4.45 12.36
N PRO A 10 1.23 -5.73 12.37
CA PRO A 10 2.34 -6.18 11.52
C PRO A 10 2.02 -6.04 10.03
N LEU A 11 0.77 -6.27 9.61
CA LEU A 11 0.36 -6.10 8.21
C LEU A 11 0.29 -4.62 7.83
N ALA A 12 -0.28 -3.80 8.70
CA ALA A 12 -0.39 -2.36 8.51
C ALA A 12 0.99 -1.71 8.38
N LEU A 13 1.93 -2.08 9.25
CA LEU A 13 3.32 -1.64 9.19
C LEU A 13 4.02 -2.14 7.93
N GLY A 14 3.85 -3.42 7.56
CA GLY A 14 4.40 -3.94 6.31
C GLY A 14 3.86 -3.21 5.08
N ALA A 15 2.56 -2.92 5.05
CA ALA A 15 1.91 -2.17 3.99
C ALA A 15 2.34 -0.69 3.94
N ALA A 16 2.70 -0.10 5.08
CA ALA A 16 3.18 1.27 5.18
C ALA A 16 4.54 1.47 4.52
N VAL A 17 5.38 0.43 4.48
CA VAL A 17 6.72 0.55 3.90
C VAL A 17 6.63 0.47 2.38
N SER A 18 6.39 1.62 1.76
CA SER A 18 6.39 1.80 0.31
C SER A 18 7.44 2.83 -0.13
N PRO A 19 8.61 2.37 -0.59
CA PRO A 19 9.66 3.25 -1.13
C PRO A 19 9.17 4.16 -2.25
N VAL A 20 8.34 3.62 -3.14
CA VAL A 20 7.80 4.34 -4.29
C VAL A 20 6.92 5.51 -3.84
N MET A 21 6.02 5.27 -2.89
CA MET A 21 5.12 6.31 -2.38
C MET A 21 5.89 7.39 -1.62
N LEU A 22 6.89 7.00 -0.83
CA LEU A 22 7.75 7.95 -0.12
C LEU A 22 8.54 8.82 -1.11
N ALA A 23 9.22 8.21 -2.10
CA ALA A 23 10.00 8.93 -3.10
C ALA A 23 9.13 9.89 -3.93
N ALA A 24 7.95 9.43 -4.40
CA ALA A 24 7.01 10.27 -5.14
C ALA A 24 6.53 11.46 -4.31
N THR A 25 6.19 11.23 -3.04
CA THR A 25 5.73 12.30 -2.14
C THR A 25 6.83 13.34 -1.92
N ILE A 26 8.08 12.91 -1.72
CA ILE A 26 9.21 13.82 -1.52
C ILE A 26 9.48 14.63 -2.79
N LEU A 27 9.48 14.00 -3.96
CA LEU A 27 9.66 14.68 -5.25
C LEU A 27 8.62 15.80 -5.44
N ILE A 28 7.34 15.49 -5.19
CA ILE A 28 6.25 16.47 -5.30
C ILE A 28 6.42 17.63 -4.31
N LEU A 29 6.89 17.35 -3.09
CA LEU A 29 7.12 18.37 -2.06
C LEU A 29 8.38 19.22 -2.31
N SER A 30 9.34 18.71 -3.08
CA SER A 30 10.52 19.46 -3.53
C SER A 30 10.24 20.39 -4.72
N GLY A 31 9.07 20.24 -5.37
CA GLY A 31 8.64 21.10 -6.47
C GLY A 31 8.50 22.57 -6.06
N ARG A 32 8.81 23.48 -6.99
CA ARG A 32 8.86 24.94 -6.73
C ARG A 32 7.50 25.59 -6.48
N GLU A 33 6.44 25.06 -7.10
CA GLU A 33 5.12 25.71 -7.06
C GLU A 33 4.09 24.93 -6.26
N ARG A 34 3.53 25.55 -5.21
CA ARG A 34 2.43 25.00 -4.40
C ARG A 34 2.65 23.52 -3.96
N PRO A 35 3.83 23.16 -3.42
CA PRO A 35 4.20 21.77 -3.10
C PRO A 35 3.20 21.08 -2.18
N LEU A 36 2.69 21.77 -1.16
CA LEU A 36 1.66 21.23 -0.26
C LEU A 36 0.37 20.86 -0.98
N ARG A 37 -0.14 21.73 -1.85
CA ARG A 37 -1.39 21.46 -2.58
C ARG A 37 -1.22 20.25 -3.49
N ARG A 38 -0.09 20.16 -4.19
CA ARG A 38 0.26 19.04 -5.07
C ARG A 38 0.38 17.73 -4.28
N GLY A 39 1.09 17.76 -3.15
CA GLY A 39 1.25 16.61 -2.24
C GLY A 39 -0.07 16.12 -1.66
N VAL A 40 -0.96 17.03 -1.23
CA VAL A 40 -2.30 16.68 -0.74
C VAL A 40 -3.14 16.04 -1.84
N LEU A 41 -3.15 16.59 -3.06
CA LEU A 41 -3.88 16.00 -4.18
C LEU A 41 -3.39 14.59 -4.52
N PHE A 42 -2.07 14.39 -4.52
CA PHE A 42 -1.47 13.07 -4.66
C PHE A 42 -1.92 12.11 -3.56
N ALA A 43 -1.87 12.54 -2.30
CA ALA A 43 -2.32 11.74 -1.17
C ALA A 43 -3.81 11.38 -1.25
N LEU A 44 -4.66 12.30 -1.71
CA LEU A 44 -6.09 12.05 -1.91
C LEU A 44 -6.34 11.00 -2.99
N GLY A 45 -5.64 11.08 -4.12
CA GLY A 45 -5.74 10.07 -5.20
C GLY A 45 -5.28 8.69 -4.73
N ALA A 46 -4.15 8.63 -4.02
CA ALA A 46 -3.64 7.39 -3.44
C ALA A 46 -4.59 6.80 -2.38
N THR A 47 -5.12 7.65 -1.50
CA THR A 47 -6.08 7.27 -0.45
C THR A 47 -7.37 6.74 -1.06
N LEU A 48 -7.87 7.36 -2.14
CA LEU A 48 -9.05 6.87 -2.86
C LEU A 48 -8.84 5.43 -3.35
N VAL A 49 -7.71 5.15 -3.99
CA VAL A 49 -7.43 3.82 -4.55
C VAL A 49 -7.29 2.77 -3.44
N ILE A 50 -6.49 3.01 -2.41
CA ILE A 50 -6.31 2.03 -1.33
C ILE A 50 -7.61 1.83 -0.53
N SER A 51 -8.42 2.88 -0.38
CA SER A 51 -9.75 2.80 0.25
C SER A 51 -10.71 1.97 -0.60
N ALA A 52 -10.74 2.20 -1.91
CA ALA A 52 -11.57 1.43 -2.84
C ALA A 52 -11.20 -0.06 -2.84
N ILE A 53 -9.90 -0.36 -2.84
CA ILE A 53 -9.38 -1.74 -2.70
C ILE A 53 -9.83 -2.33 -1.36
N GLY A 54 -9.73 -1.58 -0.26
CA GLY A 54 -10.11 -2.06 1.06
C GLY A 54 -11.60 -2.31 1.21
N VAL A 55 -12.42 -1.40 0.70
CA VAL A 55 -13.88 -1.57 0.64
C VAL A 55 -14.24 -2.78 -0.21
N PHE A 56 -13.65 -2.90 -1.41
CA PHE A 56 -13.86 -4.08 -2.26
C PHE A 56 -13.48 -5.38 -1.57
N ALA A 57 -12.31 -5.43 -0.90
CA ALA A 57 -11.87 -6.60 -0.16
C ALA A 57 -12.82 -6.96 1.00
N LEU A 58 -13.29 -5.96 1.77
CA LEU A 58 -14.27 -6.16 2.84
C LEU A 58 -15.56 -6.77 2.32
N PHE A 59 -16.14 -6.21 1.26
CA PHE A 59 -17.41 -6.70 0.71
C PHE A 59 -17.27 -8.06 0.03
N ALA A 60 -16.21 -8.27 -0.75
CA ALA A 60 -15.97 -9.55 -1.42
C ALA A 60 -15.79 -10.70 -0.41
N MET A 61 -15.09 -10.45 0.70
CA MET A 61 -14.84 -11.46 1.72
C MET A 61 -16.01 -11.61 2.71
N GLY A 62 -16.68 -10.51 3.06
CA GLY A 62 -17.90 -10.54 3.87
C GLY A 62 -19.04 -11.29 3.19
N ALA A 63 -19.22 -11.09 1.87
CA ALA A 63 -20.20 -11.85 1.08
C ALA A 63 -19.87 -13.35 1.03
N ALA A 64 -18.58 -13.70 0.90
CA ALA A 64 -18.14 -15.10 0.94
C ALA A 64 -18.41 -15.76 2.31
N ALA A 65 -18.28 -15.02 3.41
CA ALA A 65 -18.59 -15.50 4.76
C ALA A 65 -20.10 -15.67 4.99
N GLY A 66 -20.93 -14.75 4.48
CA GLY A 66 -22.39 -14.86 4.56
C GLY A 66 -22.97 -16.05 3.79
N ASN A 67 -22.42 -16.34 2.60
CA ASN A 67 -22.83 -17.48 1.78
C ASN A 67 -22.37 -18.84 2.32
N ALA A 68 -21.44 -18.86 3.29
CA ALA A 68 -21.00 -20.08 3.94
C ALA A 68 -21.97 -20.59 5.03
N GLY A 69 -22.94 -19.75 5.43
CA GLY A 69 -23.96 -20.11 6.42
C GLY A 69 -25.01 -21.11 5.93
N GLU A 70 -25.13 -21.34 4.61
CA GLU A 70 -26.15 -22.21 4.02
C GLU A 70 -25.61 -23.57 3.52
N ALA A 71 -24.29 -23.78 3.50
CA ALA A 71 -23.68 -25.02 3.01
C ALA A 71 -22.70 -25.63 4.03
N GLY A 72 -23.21 -26.55 4.85
CA GLY A 72 -22.49 -27.63 5.54
C GLY A 72 -20.97 -27.48 5.81
N GLY A 73 -20.63 -26.78 6.89
CA GLY A 73 -19.73 -27.22 7.99
C GLY A 73 -18.28 -27.70 7.79
N GLN A 74 -17.83 -28.15 6.63
CA GLN A 74 -16.47 -28.73 6.49
C GLN A 74 -15.70 -28.28 5.24
N THR A 75 -16.38 -27.79 4.20
CA THR A 75 -15.73 -27.42 2.93
C THR A 75 -15.22 -25.97 2.91
N THR A 76 -15.81 -25.06 3.70
CA THR A 76 -15.46 -23.64 3.71
C THR A 76 -14.08 -23.36 4.33
N ARG A 77 -13.74 -24.07 5.42
CA ARG A 77 -12.47 -23.91 6.16
C ARG A 77 -11.27 -24.31 5.29
N SER A 78 -11.38 -25.44 4.58
CA SER A 78 -10.36 -25.92 3.64
C SER A 78 -10.16 -24.99 2.43
N ARG A 79 -11.21 -24.30 1.99
CA ARG A 79 -11.15 -23.35 0.86
C ARG A 79 -10.49 -22.02 1.23
N THR A 80 -10.66 -21.56 2.47
CA THR A 80 -10.09 -20.29 2.95
C THR A 80 -8.60 -20.41 3.32
N ASP A 81 -8.17 -21.59 3.79
CA ASP A 81 -6.76 -21.92 4.02
C ASP A 81 -6.00 -22.03 2.68
N SER A 82 -6.64 -22.58 1.66
CA SER A 82 -6.11 -22.65 0.30
C SER A 82 -5.87 -21.26 -0.32
N ILE A 83 -6.69 -20.27 0.05
CA ILE A 83 -6.56 -18.89 -0.43
C ILE A 83 -5.38 -18.19 0.24
N ASP A 84 -5.13 -18.39 1.54
CA ASP A 84 -3.96 -17.80 2.22
C ASP A 84 -2.65 -18.39 1.70
N VAL A 85 -2.62 -19.70 1.45
CA VAL A 85 -1.49 -20.36 0.78
C VAL A 85 -1.34 -19.85 -0.65
N ALA A 86 -2.43 -19.67 -1.40
CA ALA A 86 -2.38 -19.11 -2.75
C ALA A 86 -1.88 -17.66 -2.78
N PHE A 87 -2.31 -16.81 -1.84
CA PHE A 87 -1.81 -15.44 -1.71
C PHE A 87 -0.35 -15.42 -1.25
N GLY A 88 0.06 -16.30 -0.34
CA GLY A 88 1.46 -16.47 0.07
C GLY A 88 2.36 -16.92 -1.09
N VAL A 89 1.91 -17.92 -1.87
CA VAL A 89 2.60 -18.39 -3.08
C VAL A 89 2.62 -17.31 -4.15
N LEU A 90 1.53 -16.56 -4.35
CA LEU A 90 1.46 -15.44 -5.27
C LEU A 90 2.42 -14.32 -4.85
N LEU A 91 2.50 -13.99 -3.56
CA LEU A 91 3.44 -13.03 -2.99
C LEU A 91 4.89 -13.45 -3.24
N ILE A 92 5.21 -14.72 -3.01
CA ILE A 92 6.54 -15.29 -3.28
C ILE A 92 6.84 -15.29 -4.77
N ALA A 93 5.86 -15.61 -5.62
CA ALA A 93 6.01 -15.61 -7.06
C ALA A 93 6.17 -14.20 -7.63
N LEU A 94 5.42 -13.21 -7.12
CA LEU A 94 5.55 -11.81 -7.50
C LEU A 94 6.85 -11.21 -6.98
N GLY A 95 7.23 -11.49 -5.73
CA GLY A 95 8.53 -11.14 -5.17
C GLY A 95 9.69 -11.76 -5.95
N GLY A 96 9.60 -13.05 -6.28
CA GLY A 96 10.57 -13.77 -7.12
C GLY A 96 10.58 -13.25 -8.56
N ARG A 97 9.43 -12.87 -9.13
CA ARG A 97 9.34 -12.23 -10.46
C ARG A 97 9.95 -10.82 -10.46
N GLN A 98 9.79 -10.09 -9.37
CA GLN A 98 10.38 -8.78 -9.19
C GLN A 98 11.90 -8.88 -9.00
N VAL A 99 12.37 -9.81 -8.17
CA VAL A 99 13.79 -10.16 -8.02
C VAL A 99 14.39 -10.64 -9.34
N THR A 100 13.70 -11.49 -10.11
CA THR A 100 14.20 -11.92 -11.43
C THR A 100 14.17 -10.80 -12.47
N ARG A 101 13.26 -9.82 -12.39
CA ARG A 101 13.30 -8.62 -13.24
C ARG A 101 14.46 -7.69 -12.87
N ILE A 102 14.75 -7.56 -11.58
CA ILE A 102 15.91 -6.84 -11.04
C ILE A 102 17.21 -7.51 -11.52
N LEU A 103 17.31 -8.83 -11.39
CA LEU A 103 18.46 -9.63 -11.85
C LEU A 103 18.59 -9.67 -13.39
N ARG A 104 17.49 -9.49 -14.14
CA ARG A 104 17.48 -9.42 -15.61
C ARG A 104 17.69 -8.00 -16.15
N GLY A 105 18.00 -7.01 -15.31
CA GLY A 105 18.31 -5.64 -15.72
C GLY A 105 17.17 -4.91 -16.43
N ARG A 106 15.91 -5.37 -16.30
CA ARG A 106 14.77 -4.69 -16.92
C ARG A 106 14.30 -3.58 -15.99
N SER A 107 14.75 -2.37 -16.29
CA SER A 107 14.34 -1.13 -15.64
C SER A 107 12.83 -1.06 -15.48
N GLN A 108 12.38 -0.82 -14.25
CA GLN A 108 11.06 -0.27 -13.99
C GLN A 108 11.01 1.11 -14.67
N PRO A 109 9.85 1.61 -15.14
CA PRO A 109 9.79 2.90 -15.81
C PRO A 109 10.44 3.94 -14.89
N ASP A 110 11.34 4.75 -15.45
CA ASP A 110 11.98 5.80 -14.70
C ASP A 110 10.92 6.55 -13.91
N VAL A 111 11.20 6.70 -12.61
CA VAL A 111 10.43 7.57 -11.73
C VAL A 111 10.42 8.91 -12.43
N ILE A 112 9.25 9.29 -12.95
CA ILE A 112 9.07 10.43 -13.84
C ILE A 112 9.84 11.62 -13.24
N ASP A 113 10.97 11.95 -13.85
CA ASP A 113 11.73 13.14 -13.48
C ASP A 113 10.84 14.34 -13.82
N ASP A 114 10.84 15.36 -12.95
CA ASP A 114 9.97 16.55 -13.07
C ASP A 114 10.08 17.18 -14.47
N ASP A 115 11.27 17.12 -15.09
CA ASP A 115 11.55 17.65 -16.43
C ASP A 115 10.90 16.82 -17.57
N ASP A 116 10.83 15.49 -17.45
CA ASP A 116 10.22 14.62 -18.48
C ASP A 116 8.68 14.56 -18.36
N ALA A 117 8.15 14.79 -17.14
CA ALA A 117 6.72 14.88 -16.84
C ALA A 117 6.05 16.13 -17.41
N GLU A 118 6.82 17.21 -17.57
CA GLU A 118 6.36 18.48 -18.13
C GLU A 118 6.55 18.52 -19.65
N ALA A 119 7.56 17.82 -20.19
CA ALA A 119 7.90 17.89 -21.62
C ALA A 119 6.96 17.10 -22.56
N SER A 120 6.11 16.20 -22.07
CA SER A 120 5.46 15.18 -22.93
C SER A 120 3.92 15.09 -22.88
N VAL A 121 3.21 16.01 -22.20
CA VAL A 121 1.74 15.95 -22.07
C VAL A 121 1.08 17.30 -22.41
N PRO A 122 -0.02 17.34 -23.20
CA PRO A 122 -0.64 18.58 -23.64
C PRO A 122 -0.99 19.52 -22.47
N GLU A 123 -0.68 20.81 -22.60
CA GLU A 123 -0.87 21.90 -21.62
C GLU A 123 -2.33 22.12 -21.11
N HIS A 124 -3.29 21.31 -21.55
CA HIS A 124 -4.72 21.56 -21.36
C HIS A 124 -5.34 20.86 -20.14
N GLY A 125 -4.54 20.24 -19.27
CA GLY A 125 -5.01 19.56 -18.06
C GLY A 125 -4.89 20.44 -16.81
N SER A 126 -5.91 20.49 -15.95
CA SER A 126 -5.77 21.19 -14.66
C SER A 126 -4.64 20.52 -13.84
N PRO A 127 -3.70 21.28 -13.26
CA PRO A 127 -2.64 20.72 -12.42
C PRO A 127 -3.18 19.85 -11.28
N ALA A 128 -4.40 20.15 -10.81
CA ALA A 128 -5.04 19.39 -9.76
C ALA A 128 -5.33 17.92 -10.15
N VAL A 129 -5.83 17.71 -11.37
CA VAL A 129 -6.12 16.38 -11.91
C VAL A 129 -4.83 15.59 -12.12
N LYS A 130 -3.74 16.24 -12.58
CA LYS A 130 -2.43 15.59 -12.77
C LYS A 130 -1.92 14.93 -11.47
N TYR A 131 -1.85 15.68 -10.37
CA TYR A 131 -1.34 15.13 -9.11
C TYR A 131 -2.28 14.11 -8.47
N PHE A 132 -3.59 14.32 -8.55
CA PHE A 132 -4.58 13.36 -8.08
C PHE A 132 -4.50 12.03 -8.85
N ALA A 133 -4.50 12.08 -10.18
CA ALA A 133 -4.36 10.91 -11.04
C ALA A 133 -3.00 10.23 -10.84
N GLY A 134 -1.92 11.01 -10.66
CA GLY A 134 -0.60 10.50 -10.31
C GLY A 134 -0.59 9.71 -9.01
N GLY A 135 -1.25 10.21 -7.97
CA GLY A 135 -1.41 9.50 -6.70
C GLY A 135 -2.21 8.20 -6.82
N ALA A 136 -3.30 8.25 -7.59
CA ALA A 136 -4.10 7.06 -7.88
C ALA A 136 -3.30 5.99 -8.64
N ALA A 137 -2.59 6.39 -9.70
CA ALA A 137 -1.76 5.50 -10.50
C ALA A 137 -0.58 4.92 -9.69
N ALA A 138 0.10 5.74 -8.90
CA ALA A 138 1.20 5.30 -8.02
C ALA A 138 0.72 4.25 -7.01
N MET A 139 -0.44 4.47 -6.38
CA MET A 139 -1.01 3.49 -5.46
C MET A 139 -1.42 2.20 -6.18
N LEU A 140 -2.02 2.29 -7.37
CA LEU A 140 -2.42 1.11 -8.13
C LEU A 140 -1.22 0.23 -8.53
N MET A 141 -0.06 0.84 -8.74
CA MET A 141 1.21 0.15 -9.02
C MET A 141 1.98 -0.26 -7.76
N ASN A 142 1.52 0.15 -6.57
CA ASN A 142 2.18 -0.12 -5.29
C ASN A 142 1.82 -1.52 -4.75
N PHE A 143 2.28 -2.55 -5.48
CA PHE A 143 1.99 -3.94 -5.15
C PHE A 143 2.50 -4.35 -3.76
N SER A 144 3.63 -3.81 -3.29
CA SER A 144 4.13 -4.06 -1.94
C SER A 144 3.10 -3.70 -0.86
N THR A 145 2.44 -2.55 -1.00
CA THR A 145 1.36 -2.16 -0.08
C THR A 145 0.10 -2.99 -0.31
N ILE A 146 -0.38 -3.07 -1.56
CA ILE A 146 -1.67 -3.72 -1.87
C ILE A 146 -1.71 -5.17 -1.42
N VAL A 147 -0.66 -5.94 -1.70
CA VAL A 147 -0.69 -7.38 -1.45
C VAL A 147 -0.61 -7.70 0.05
N ILE A 148 -0.08 -6.80 0.87
CA ILE A 148 -0.11 -6.92 2.34
C ILE A 148 -1.43 -6.38 2.91
N TYR A 149 -1.96 -5.32 2.30
CA TYR A 149 -3.19 -4.65 2.72
C TYR A 149 -4.42 -5.55 2.60
N ILE A 150 -4.54 -6.30 1.49
CA ILE A 150 -5.68 -7.19 1.23
C ILE A 150 -5.86 -8.26 2.34
N PRO A 151 -4.83 -9.03 2.75
CA PRO A 151 -4.92 -9.92 3.90
C PRO A 151 -5.29 -9.23 5.21
N GLY A 152 -4.88 -7.97 5.41
CA GLY A 152 -5.30 -7.18 6.57
C GLY A 152 -6.79 -6.91 6.55
N MET A 153 -7.32 -6.54 5.38
CA MET A 153 -8.75 -6.33 5.19
C MET A 153 -9.57 -7.62 5.33
N ARG A 154 -8.99 -8.77 4.99
CA ARG A 154 -9.57 -10.09 5.28
C ARG A 154 -9.78 -10.31 6.77
N ILE A 155 -8.76 -10.02 7.58
CA ILE A 155 -8.87 -10.15 9.04
C ILE A 155 -9.98 -9.23 9.59
N VAL A 156 -10.16 -8.05 9.01
CA VAL A 156 -11.25 -7.14 9.36
C VAL A 156 -12.62 -7.71 8.94
N ALA A 157 -12.71 -8.26 7.73
CA ALA A 157 -13.95 -8.84 7.18
C ALA A 157 -14.43 -10.08 7.96
N GLU A 158 -13.50 -10.94 8.38
CA GLU A 158 -13.78 -12.19 9.10
C GLU A 158 -13.89 -12.00 10.64
N SER A 159 -13.66 -10.78 11.13
CA SER A 159 -13.76 -10.50 12.55
C SER A 159 -15.21 -10.55 13.05
N VAL A 160 -15.39 -10.76 14.36
CA VAL A 160 -16.70 -10.70 15.01
C VAL A 160 -17.31 -9.28 15.06
N TYR A 161 -16.53 -8.27 14.64
CA TYR A 161 -16.90 -6.86 14.72
C TYR A 161 -17.67 -6.42 13.47
N THR A 162 -18.71 -5.62 13.67
CA THR A 162 -19.58 -5.12 12.58
C THR A 162 -19.74 -3.60 12.65
N GLY A 163 -20.19 -3.00 11.54
CA GLY A 163 -20.49 -1.57 11.48
C GLY A 163 -19.31 -0.69 11.89
N ALA A 164 -19.49 0.12 12.94
CA ALA A 164 -18.51 1.11 13.39
C ALA A 164 -17.15 0.49 13.77
N GLU A 165 -17.13 -0.67 14.40
CA GLU A 165 -15.87 -1.32 14.79
C GLU A 165 -15.09 -1.87 13.59
N GLN A 166 -15.79 -2.30 12.56
CA GLN A 166 -15.18 -2.73 11.30
C GLN A 166 -14.57 -1.53 10.56
N VAL A 167 -15.25 -0.38 10.59
CA VAL A 167 -14.74 0.90 10.07
C VAL A 167 -13.45 1.31 10.79
N VAL A 168 -13.34 1.11 12.10
CA VAL A 168 -12.10 1.38 12.84
C VAL A 168 -10.95 0.52 12.33
N GLY A 169 -11.16 -0.78 12.09
CA GLY A 169 -10.14 -1.67 11.52
C GLY A 169 -9.70 -1.25 10.11
N PHE A 170 -10.65 -0.86 9.26
CA PHE A 170 -10.39 -0.31 7.92
C PHE A 170 -9.58 0.99 7.97
N LEU A 171 -10.01 1.95 8.79
CA LEU A 171 -9.32 3.23 8.94
C LEU A 171 -7.92 3.04 9.51
N PHE A 172 -7.75 2.15 10.50
CA PHE A 172 -6.44 1.83 11.05
C PHE A 172 -5.49 1.30 9.97
N MET A 173 -5.93 0.32 9.18
CA MET A 173 -5.13 -0.22 8.06
C MET A 173 -4.79 0.88 7.05
N THR A 174 -5.77 1.70 6.65
CA THR A 174 -5.59 2.75 5.64
C THR A 174 -4.60 3.82 6.11
N LEU A 175 -4.80 4.36 7.30
CA LEU A 175 -4.00 5.45 7.85
C LEU A 175 -2.56 5.02 8.10
N VAL A 176 -2.36 3.82 8.67
CA VAL A 176 -1.02 3.29 8.88
C VAL A 176 -0.33 3.02 7.54
N ALA A 177 -1.01 2.40 6.57
CA ALA A 177 -0.43 2.16 5.23
C ALA A 177 -0.06 3.46 4.49
N MET A 178 -0.76 4.56 4.76
CA MET A 178 -0.47 5.88 4.18
C MET A 178 0.54 6.71 5.00
N THR A 179 1.11 6.18 6.08
CA THR A 179 2.00 6.96 6.97
C THR A 179 3.17 7.58 6.22
N LEU A 180 3.83 6.84 5.31
CA LEU A 180 4.95 7.38 4.52
C LEU A 180 4.55 8.41 3.46
N VAL A 181 3.25 8.62 3.23
CA VAL A 181 2.71 9.70 2.39
C VAL A 181 2.29 10.89 3.27
N PHE A 182 1.55 10.64 4.34
CA PHE A 182 1.04 11.71 5.20
C PHE A 182 2.12 12.39 6.04
N VAL A 183 3.09 11.63 6.56
CA VAL A 183 4.15 12.18 7.43
C VAL A 183 4.98 13.26 6.71
N PRO A 184 5.51 13.04 5.49
CA PRO A 184 6.21 14.10 4.75
C PRO A 184 5.35 15.34 4.50
N ILE A 185 4.07 15.16 4.16
CA ILE A 185 3.14 16.27 3.89
C ILE A 185 2.89 17.08 5.16
N CYS A 186 2.62 16.42 6.29
CA CYS A 186 2.44 17.08 7.58
C CYS A 186 3.73 17.79 8.04
N LEU A 187 4.89 17.14 7.90
CA LEU A 187 6.18 17.71 8.26
C LEU A 187 6.46 18.98 7.42
N TYR A 188 6.20 18.91 6.12
CA TYR A 188 6.34 20.05 5.22
C TYR A 188 5.35 21.18 5.57
N ALA A 189 4.13 20.84 6.00
CA ALA A 189 3.12 21.84 6.38
C ALA A 189 3.50 22.63 7.63
N VAL A 190 4.19 22.00 8.58
CA VAL A 190 4.60 22.62 9.85
C VAL A 190 5.99 23.26 9.74
N ALA A 191 6.94 22.61 9.07
CA ALA A 191 8.34 23.04 9.01
C ALA A 191 8.96 22.79 7.62
N PRO A 192 8.63 23.60 6.59
CA PRO A 192 9.07 23.37 5.21
C PRO A 192 10.61 23.31 5.05
N SER A 193 11.34 24.15 5.79
CA SER A 193 12.81 24.24 5.73
C SER A 193 13.52 23.07 6.42
N ALA A 194 12.91 22.48 7.45
CA ALA A 194 13.40 21.27 8.09
C ALA A 194 13.03 20.03 7.26
N ALA A 195 11.82 20.03 6.69
CA ALA A 195 11.33 18.98 5.82
C ALA A 195 12.25 18.82 4.59
N SER A 196 12.62 19.90 3.90
CA SER A 196 13.52 19.81 2.75
C SER A 196 14.89 19.25 3.11
N ARG A 197 15.48 19.65 4.25
CA ARG A 197 16.79 19.16 4.72
C ARG A 197 16.79 17.67 5.07
N VAL A 198 15.70 17.16 5.63
CA VAL A 198 15.61 15.76 6.10
C VAL A 198 15.08 14.83 5.00
N LEU A 199 14.08 15.28 4.24
CA LEU A 199 13.39 14.44 3.26
C LEU A 199 14.22 14.24 1.99
N GLU A 200 15.01 15.22 1.55
CA GLU A 200 15.84 15.04 0.34
C GLU A 200 16.83 13.86 0.43
N PRO A 201 17.67 13.75 1.48
CA PRO A 201 18.58 12.61 1.62
C PRO A 201 17.84 11.27 1.74
N VAL A 202 16.72 11.25 2.48
CA VAL A 202 15.89 10.06 2.66
C VAL A 202 15.25 9.63 1.34
N GLY A 203 14.74 10.58 0.55
CA GLY A 203 14.15 10.34 -0.75
C GLY A 203 15.16 9.76 -1.75
N ARG A 204 16.39 10.32 -1.80
CA ARG A 204 17.48 9.79 -2.63
C ARG A 204 17.84 8.35 -2.24
N TRP A 205 18.13 8.11 -0.96
CA TRP A 205 18.45 6.76 -0.47
C TRP A 205 17.33 5.75 -0.77
N THR A 206 16.08 6.17 -0.59
CA THR A 206 14.90 5.34 -0.86
C THR A 206 14.74 5.03 -2.36
N LYS A 207 15.02 5.99 -3.25
CA LYS A 207 15.05 5.78 -4.72
C LYS A 207 16.11 4.74 -5.06
N ASP A 208 17.32 4.93 -4.53
CA ASP A 208 18.49 4.08 -4.80
C ASP A 208 18.32 2.64 -4.31
N HIS A 209 17.63 2.43 -3.17
CA HIS A 209 17.46 1.11 -2.54
C HIS A 209 16.03 0.55 -2.63
N SER A 210 15.19 1.14 -3.49
CA SER A 210 13.76 0.78 -3.62
C SER A 210 13.54 -0.72 -3.92
N LYS A 211 14.50 -1.34 -4.62
CA LYS A 211 14.50 -2.75 -5.01
C LYS A 211 14.78 -3.68 -3.83
N GLU A 212 15.81 -3.37 -3.05
CA GLU A 212 16.22 -4.13 -1.87
C GLU A 212 15.16 -4.05 -0.78
N ILE A 213 14.64 -2.86 -0.52
CA ILE A 213 13.63 -2.62 0.52
C ILE A 213 12.37 -3.44 0.21
N GLY A 214 11.86 -3.36 -1.02
CA GLY A 214 10.67 -4.13 -1.43
C GLY A 214 10.87 -5.63 -1.30
N ALA A 215 12.03 -6.15 -1.68
CA ALA A 215 12.36 -7.58 -1.58
C ALA A 215 12.41 -8.07 -0.12
N VAL A 216 13.04 -7.32 0.79
CA VAL A 216 13.13 -7.67 2.20
C VAL A 216 11.76 -7.70 2.85
N ILE A 217 10.89 -6.72 2.58
CA ILE A 217 9.55 -6.65 3.16
C ILE A 217 8.69 -7.82 2.66
N LEU A 218 8.68 -8.06 1.35
CA LEU A 218 7.94 -9.17 0.76
C LEU A 218 8.39 -10.52 1.37
N PHE A 219 9.69 -10.68 1.59
CA PHE A 219 10.24 -11.87 2.24
C PHE A 219 9.78 -12.00 3.70
N VAL A 220 9.97 -10.97 4.52
CA VAL A 220 9.61 -10.99 5.96
C VAL A 220 8.10 -11.21 6.14
N VAL A 221 7.27 -10.51 5.36
CA VAL A 221 5.81 -10.66 5.44
C VAL A 221 5.36 -12.00 4.87
N GLY A 222 5.97 -12.48 3.79
CA GLY A 222 5.71 -13.82 3.27
C GLY A 222 6.00 -14.92 4.29
N VAL A 223 7.16 -14.85 4.96
CA VAL A 223 7.52 -15.77 6.06
C VAL A 223 6.50 -15.69 7.19
N TYR A 224 6.09 -14.49 7.61
CA TYR A 224 5.08 -14.31 8.64
C TYR A 224 3.73 -14.95 8.26
N LEU A 225 3.26 -14.76 7.03
CA LEU A 225 2.02 -15.35 6.55
C LEU A 225 2.08 -16.88 6.51
N ILE A 226 3.20 -17.46 6.08
CA ILE A 226 3.42 -18.91 6.09
C ILE A 226 3.37 -19.46 7.53
N PHE A 227 4.10 -18.84 8.46
CA PHE A 227 4.07 -19.26 9.87
C PHE A 227 2.69 -19.15 10.49
N LYS A 228 1.94 -18.10 10.15
CA LYS A 228 0.55 -17.94 10.58
C LYS A 228 -0.35 -19.03 10.01
N GLY A 229 -0.23 -19.34 8.72
CA GLY A 229 -1.02 -20.38 8.05
C GLY A 229 -0.73 -21.78 8.60
N MET A 230 0.53 -22.12 8.85
CA MET A 230 0.91 -23.41 9.44
C MET A 230 0.39 -23.61 10.88
N ARG A 231 0.28 -22.53 11.66
CA ARG A 231 -0.27 -22.57 13.04
C ARG A 231 -1.81 -22.57 13.10
N ALA A 232 -2.49 -22.42 11.96
CA ALA A 232 -3.94 -22.50 11.87
C ALA A 232 -4.46 -23.94 11.66
N HIS A 233 -3.55 -24.86 11.31
CA HIS A 233 -3.74 -26.33 11.38
C HIS A 233 -3.36 -26.87 12.76
#